data_AF-A0A2G0YVX9-F1
#
_entry.id   AF-A0A2G0YVX9-F1
#
_cell.length_a   1.000
_cell.length_b   1.000
_cell.length_c   1.000
_cell.angle_alpha   90.00
_cell.angle_beta   90.00
_cell.angle_gamma   90.00
#
_symmetry.space_group_name_H-M   'P 1'
#
loop_
_entity.id
_entity.type
_entity.pdbx_description
1 polymer ?
#
loop_
_entity_poly.entity_id
_entity_poly.type
_entity_poly.pdbx_seq_one_letter_code
_entity_poly.pdbx_strand_id
1 'polypeptide(L)'
;MTDNTELKRLAEAAPKVRDPLKTRAHGKVRDAILSGNLVRPSICEKCGDEPGAGVDGRSLIQGHHHKGYDRPLDVEWLCARCHRMETPFNPRRGDAVKVGKLTLDAVLDIRTKRMSQRQFAALYGVVQTAVQQVQTRRTWDHV
;
A
#
# COMPACT_ATOMS: atom_id res chain seq x y z
N MET A 1 20.96 -31.15 5.32
CA MET A 1 20.63 -30.02 6.21
C MET A 1 20.29 -28.85 5.31
N THR A 2 19.00 -28.62 5.05
CA THR A 2 18.57 -27.56 4.13
C THR A 2 18.87 -26.20 4.73
N ASP A 3 19.64 -25.40 3.99
CA ASP A 3 20.03 -24.04 4.33
C ASP A 3 18.76 -23.20 4.59
N ASN A 4 18.67 -22.61 5.78
CA ASN A 4 17.56 -21.77 6.23
C ASN A 4 17.35 -20.55 5.31
N THR A 5 18.37 -20.21 4.50
CA THR A 5 18.35 -19.18 3.46
C THR A 5 17.51 -19.58 2.25
N GLU A 6 17.55 -20.87 1.88
CA GLU A 6 16.83 -21.43 0.72
C GLU A 6 15.33 -21.55 1.03
N LEU A 7 14.99 -21.97 2.25
CA LEU A 7 13.61 -21.99 2.76
C LEU A 7 12.96 -20.59 2.78
N LYS A 8 13.73 -19.55 3.15
CA LYS A 8 13.25 -18.16 3.12
C LYS A 8 13.01 -17.64 1.70
N ARG A 9 13.91 -17.93 0.75
CA ARG A 9 13.74 -17.53 -0.66
C ARG A 9 12.53 -18.18 -1.32
N LEU A 10 12.26 -19.45 -1.01
CA LEU A 10 11.09 -20.17 -1.51
C LEU A 10 9.77 -19.60 -0.94
N ALA A 11 9.77 -19.18 0.33
CA ALA A 11 8.62 -18.53 0.96
C ALA A 11 8.36 -17.10 0.43
N GLU A 12 9.41 -16.32 0.14
CA GLU A 12 9.29 -14.97 -0.46
C GLU A 12 8.89 -15.02 -1.95
N ALA A 13 9.21 -16.11 -2.65
CA ALA A 13 8.82 -16.35 -4.05
C ALA A 13 7.39 -16.89 -4.20
N ALA A 14 6.70 -17.25 -3.10
CA ALA A 14 5.32 -17.72 -3.17
C ALA A 14 4.41 -16.60 -3.72
N PRO A 15 3.64 -16.85 -4.79
CA PRO A 15 2.78 -15.83 -5.37
C PRO A 15 1.78 -15.34 -4.33
N LYS A 16 1.65 -14.02 -4.19
CA LYS A 16 0.66 -13.39 -3.32
C LYS A 16 -0.73 -13.88 -3.73
N VAL A 17 -1.35 -14.71 -2.90
CA VAL A 17 -2.70 -15.24 -3.13
C VAL A 17 -3.64 -14.04 -3.28
N ARG A 18 -4.24 -13.90 -4.48
CA ARG A 18 -5.21 -12.84 -4.74
C ARG A 18 -6.50 -13.16 -4.00
N ASP A 19 -7.05 -12.17 -3.31
CA ASP A 19 -8.39 -12.27 -2.72
C ASP A 19 -9.44 -12.42 -3.84
N PRO A 20 -10.11 -13.59 -3.96
CA PRO A 20 -11.07 -13.82 -5.03
C PRO A 20 -12.29 -12.90 -4.94
N LEU A 21 -12.74 -12.55 -3.73
CA LEU A 21 -13.91 -11.71 -3.52
C LEU A 21 -13.65 -10.29 -4.01
N LYS A 22 -12.48 -9.74 -3.64
CA LYS A 22 -12.03 -8.44 -4.14
C LYS A 22 -11.90 -8.42 -5.66
N THR A 23 -11.31 -9.46 -6.23
CA THR A 23 -11.14 -9.58 -7.68
C THR A 23 -12.51 -9.60 -8.40
N ARG A 24 -13.46 -10.38 -7.86
CA ARG A 24 -14.83 -10.47 -8.40
C ARG A 24 -15.56 -9.13 -8.33
N ALA A 25 -15.45 -8.42 -7.20
CA ALA A 25 -16.13 -7.15 -7.01
C ALA A 25 -15.66 -6.09 -8.01
N HIS A 26 -14.33 -5.98 -8.20
CA HIS A 26 -13.75 -5.09 -9.19
C HIS A 26 -14.19 -5.44 -10.62
N GLY A 27 -14.29 -6.74 -10.94
CA GLY A 27 -14.82 -7.21 -12.23
C GLY A 27 -16.25 -6.74 -12.46
N LYS A 28 -17.14 -6.93 -11.48
CA LYS A 28 -18.55 -6.52 -11.58
C LYS A 28 -18.72 -5.01 -11.79
N VAL A 29 -17.93 -4.17 -11.12
CA VAL A 29 -17.93 -2.71 -11.35
C VAL A 29 -17.53 -2.41 -12.79
N ARG A 30 -16.45 -3.02 -13.28
CA ARG A 30 -15.98 -2.82 -14.66
C ARG A 30 -17.07 -3.22 -15.65
N ASP A 31 -17.65 -4.40 -15.49
CA ASP A 31 -18.66 -4.92 -16.40
C ASP A 31 -19.91 -4.03 -16.41
N ALA A 32 -20.35 -3.55 -15.24
CA ALA A 32 -21.49 -2.64 -15.14
C ALA A 32 -21.22 -1.27 -15.79
N ILE A 33 -19.99 -0.74 -15.73
CA ILE A 33 -19.61 0.47 -16.47
C ILE A 33 -19.63 0.22 -17.97
N LEU A 34 -19.02 -0.89 -18.42
CA LEU A 34 -18.96 -1.23 -19.85
C LEU A 34 -20.34 -1.50 -20.44
N SER A 35 -21.25 -2.07 -19.65
CA SER A 35 -22.63 -2.34 -20.07
C SER A 35 -23.57 -1.13 -19.89
N GLY A 36 -23.09 -0.01 -19.34
CA GLY A 36 -23.91 1.18 -19.07
C GLY A 36 -24.86 1.08 -17.87
N ASN A 37 -24.81 -0.01 -17.10
CA ASN A 37 -25.63 -0.21 -15.89
C ASN A 37 -25.10 0.58 -14.69
N LEU A 38 -23.87 1.07 -14.77
CA LEU A 38 -23.24 1.90 -13.75
C LEU A 38 -22.49 3.05 -14.41
N VAL A 39 -22.84 4.29 -14.08
CA VAL A 39 -22.16 5.46 -14.63
C VAL A 39 -21.06 5.89 -13.67
N ARG A 40 -19.83 6.05 -14.20
CA ARG A 40 -18.74 6.70 -13.48
C ARG A 40 -18.88 8.22 -13.64
N PRO A 41 -19.07 9.01 -12.58
CA PRO A 41 -19.11 10.46 -12.66
C PRO A 41 -17.72 11.04 -12.97
N SER A 42 -17.69 12.26 -13.48
CA SER A 42 -16.42 13.01 -13.65
C SER A 42 -15.95 13.69 -12.36
N ILE A 43 -16.87 13.90 -11.42
CA ILE A 43 -16.66 14.61 -10.15
C ILE A 43 -16.47 13.63 -9.00
N CYS A 44 -15.55 13.95 -8.09
CA CYS A 44 -15.34 13.24 -6.84
C CYS A 44 -16.47 13.49 -5.84
N GLU A 45 -17.11 12.43 -5.34
CA GLU A 45 -18.23 12.52 -4.39
C GLU A 45 -17.81 13.07 -3.02
N LYS A 46 -16.52 12.99 -2.66
CA LYS A 46 -16.02 13.47 -1.37
C LYS A 46 -15.54 14.92 -1.38
N CYS A 47 -14.83 15.35 -2.42
CA CYS A 47 -14.21 16.68 -2.45
C CYS A 47 -14.72 17.61 -3.56
N GLY A 48 -15.56 17.12 -4.49
CA GLY A 48 -16.09 17.91 -5.59
C GLY A 48 -15.10 18.19 -6.73
N ASP A 49 -13.85 17.70 -6.65
CA ASP A 49 -12.86 17.88 -7.72
C ASP A 49 -13.22 17.08 -8.97
N GLU A 50 -12.93 17.62 -10.15
CA GLU A 50 -13.03 16.96 -11.46
C GLU A 50 -11.63 16.70 -12.03
N PRO A 51 -10.97 15.58 -11.66
CA PRO A 51 -9.57 15.34 -12.00
C PRO A 51 -9.35 14.99 -13.48
N GLY A 52 -10.41 14.75 -14.26
CA GLY A 52 -10.32 14.40 -15.68
C GLY A 52 -9.73 13.01 -15.92
N ALA A 53 -8.94 12.89 -16.98
CA ALA A 53 -8.31 11.64 -17.42
C ALA A 53 -6.79 11.67 -17.18
N GLY A 54 -6.22 10.49 -16.91
CA GLY A 54 -4.77 10.29 -16.82
C GLY A 54 -4.09 10.30 -18.18
N VAL A 55 -2.76 10.18 -18.17
CA VAL A 55 -1.93 10.13 -19.39
C VAL A 55 -2.28 8.97 -20.33
N ASP A 56 -2.94 7.94 -19.82
CA ASP A 56 -3.41 6.77 -20.56
C ASP A 56 -4.88 6.88 -21.00
N GLY A 57 -5.49 8.07 -20.84
CA GLY A 57 -6.87 8.35 -21.21
C GLY A 57 -7.92 7.80 -20.25
N ARG A 58 -7.54 7.09 -19.18
CA ARG A 58 -8.51 6.56 -18.21
C ARG A 58 -8.93 7.64 -17.21
N SER A 59 -10.21 7.64 -16.83
CA SER A 59 -10.70 8.53 -15.77
C SER A 59 -9.93 8.35 -14.45
N LEU A 60 -9.56 9.48 -13.84
CA LEU A 60 -8.89 9.53 -12.53
C LEU A 60 -9.86 9.40 -11.34
N ILE A 61 -11.16 9.27 -11.62
CA ILE A 61 -12.18 8.87 -10.65
C ILE A 61 -12.17 7.34 -10.50
N GLN A 62 -12.11 6.88 -9.26
CA GLN A 62 -11.93 5.49 -8.85
C GLN A 62 -13.11 5.05 -7.97
N GLY A 63 -13.59 3.82 -8.18
CA GLY A 63 -14.60 3.20 -7.32
C GLY A 63 -14.00 2.72 -6.01
N HIS A 64 -14.53 3.19 -4.89
CA HIS A 64 -14.18 2.78 -3.53
C HIS A 64 -15.28 1.89 -2.94
N HIS A 65 -14.93 0.67 -2.54
CA HIS A 65 -15.87 -0.28 -1.92
C HIS A 65 -15.99 -0.02 -0.41
N HIS A 66 -16.65 1.08 -0.03
CA HIS A 66 -16.77 1.54 1.37
C HIS A 66 -17.48 0.53 2.30
N LYS A 67 -18.45 -0.24 1.77
CA LYS A 67 -19.16 -1.28 2.54
C LYS A 67 -18.56 -2.68 2.42
N GLY A 68 -17.37 -2.81 1.82
CA GLY A 68 -16.74 -4.10 1.53
C GLY A 68 -17.07 -4.67 0.16
N TYR A 69 -16.55 -5.86 -0.14
CA TYR A 69 -16.57 -6.46 -1.49
C TYR A 69 -17.76 -7.42 -1.74
N ASP A 70 -18.63 -7.62 -0.75
CA ASP A 70 -19.88 -8.39 -0.85
C ASP A 70 -20.96 -7.63 -1.63
N ARG A 71 -20.89 -6.29 -1.64
CA ARG A 71 -21.76 -5.36 -2.38
C ARG A 71 -21.01 -4.68 -3.52
N PRO A 72 -20.76 -5.39 -4.63
CA PRO A 72 -19.78 -4.98 -5.63
C PRO A 72 -20.15 -3.69 -6.38
N LEU A 73 -21.44 -3.36 -6.50
CA LEU A 73 -21.87 -2.15 -7.21
C LEU A 73 -22.15 -0.96 -6.27
N ASP A 74 -22.05 -1.17 -4.96
CA ASP A 74 -22.14 -0.12 -3.94
C ASP A 74 -20.75 0.51 -3.76
N VAL A 75 -20.39 1.37 -4.71
CA VAL A 75 -19.11 2.06 -4.75
C VAL A 75 -19.30 3.57 -4.59
N GLU A 76 -18.39 4.19 -3.86
CA GLU A 76 -18.22 5.65 -3.87
C GLU A 76 -17.22 6.03 -4.96
N TRP A 77 -17.49 7.12 -5.67
CA TRP A 77 -16.65 7.60 -6.75
C TRP A 77 -15.70 8.71 -6.27
N LEU A 78 -14.44 8.35 -6.09
CA LEU A 78 -13.45 9.21 -5.45
C LEU A 78 -12.27 9.51 -6.39
N CYS A 79 -11.74 10.73 -6.31
CA CYS A 79 -10.44 11.02 -6.92
C CYS A 79 -9.34 10.20 -6.22
N ALA A 80 -8.22 9.93 -6.91
CA ALA A 80 -7.13 9.12 -6.37
C ALA A 80 -6.60 9.60 -4.99
N ARG A 81 -6.63 10.91 -4.73
CA ARG A 81 -6.27 11.50 -3.43
C ARG A 81 -7.24 11.06 -2.34
N CYS A 82 -8.54 11.25 -2.55
CA CYS A 82 -9.57 10.86 -1.59
C CYS A 82 -9.64 9.34 -1.41
N HIS A 83 -9.55 8.58 -2.50
CA HIS A 83 -9.55 7.12 -2.47
C HIS A 83 -8.42 6.55 -1.60
N ARG A 84 -7.22 7.14 -1.68
CA ARG A 84 -6.07 6.78 -0.84
C ARG A 84 -6.27 7.13 0.63
N MET A 85 -7.03 8.17 0.97
CA MET A 85 -7.32 8.51 2.36
C MET A 85 -8.34 7.55 2.98
N GLU A 86 -9.32 7.07 2.20
CA GLU A 86 -10.33 6.11 2.67
C GLU A 86 -9.82 4.68 2.72
N THR A 87 -8.98 4.29 1.76
CA THR A 87 -8.30 3.00 1.84
C THR A 87 -7.25 3.12 2.94
N PRO A 88 -7.34 2.40 4.07
CA PRO A 88 -6.33 2.51 5.11
C PRO A 88 -4.98 2.13 4.51
N PHE A 89 -4.15 3.14 4.26
CA PHE A 89 -2.71 2.94 4.12
C PHE A 89 -2.31 2.26 5.41
N ASN A 90 -1.77 1.06 5.35
CA ASN A 90 -1.26 0.41 6.55
C ASN A 90 -0.15 1.31 7.10
N PRO A 91 -0.40 2.19 8.09
CA PRO A 91 0.62 3.08 8.59
C PRO A 91 1.49 2.33 9.60
N ARG A 92 1.21 1.02 9.80
CA ARG A 92 2.10 0.10 10.48
C ARG A 92 3.37 0.05 9.60
N ARG A 93 4.28 0.96 9.90
CA ARG A 93 5.72 0.85 9.76
C ARG A 93 6.21 1.11 11.17
N GLY A 94 6.87 0.14 11.75
CA GLY A 94 6.98 0.10 13.20
C GLY A 94 6.98 -1.33 13.72
N ASP A 95 7.19 -1.47 15.04
CA ASP A 95 7.00 -2.73 15.79
C ASP A 95 5.56 -3.27 15.69
N ALA A 96 4.60 -2.39 15.35
CA ALA A 96 3.21 -2.77 15.06
C ALA A 96 3.07 -3.66 13.81
N VAL A 97 4.13 -3.81 12.99
CA VAL A 97 4.20 -4.73 11.86
C VAL A 97 4.94 -5.98 12.29
N LYS A 98 4.22 -7.10 12.48
CA LYS A 98 4.84 -8.40 12.79
C LYS A 98 5.91 -8.85 11.77
N VAL A 99 5.90 -8.29 10.56
CA VAL A 99 6.86 -8.56 9.47
C VAL A 99 7.95 -7.48 9.31
N GLY A 100 7.97 -6.45 10.16
CA GLY A 100 8.98 -5.40 10.14
C GLY A 100 10.33 -5.90 10.65
N LYS A 101 11.43 -5.63 9.92
CA LYS A 101 12.79 -6.05 10.30
C LYS A 101 13.45 -5.15 11.35
N LEU A 102 13.04 -3.89 11.44
CA LEU A 102 13.60 -2.93 12.40
C LEU A 102 12.73 -2.92 13.65
N THR A 103 13.38 -2.97 14.81
CA THR A 103 12.76 -2.75 16.12
C THR A 103 12.88 -1.29 16.55
N LEU A 104 12.15 -0.87 17.58
CA LEU A 104 12.36 0.44 18.22
C LEU A 104 13.84 0.69 18.57
N ASP A 105 14.52 -0.28 19.18
CA ASP A 105 15.93 -0.14 19.54
C ASP A 105 16.83 0.03 18.31
N ALA A 106 16.57 -0.73 17.23
CA ALA A 106 17.31 -0.58 15.99
C ALA A 106 17.11 0.81 15.34
N VAL A 107 15.91 1.37 15.46
CA VAL A 107 15.58 2.73 14.97
C VAL A 107 16.30 3.80 15.79
N LEU A 108 16.31 3.67 17.12
CA LEU A 108 17.04 4.57 18.00
C LEU A 108 18.55 4.51 17.72
N ASP A 109 19.09 3.32 17.52
CA ASP A 109 20.48 3.11 17.15
C ASP A 109 20.83 3.79 15.82
N ILE A 110 20.00 3.64 14.79
CA ILE A 110 20.20 4.27 13.47
C ILE A 110 20.26 5.80 13.57
N ARG A 111 19.50 6.39 14.50
CA ARG A 111 19.40 7.86 14.67
C ARG A 111 20.47 8.44 15.55
N THR A 112 20.97 7.67 16.51
CA THR A 112 21.87 8.17 17.56
C THR A 112 23.33 7.79 17.32
N LYS A 113 23.61 6.60 16.77
CA LYS A 113 24.97 6.12 16.56
C LYS A 113 25.58 6.72 15.29
N ARG A 114 26.90 6.97 15.32
CA ARG A 114 27.66 7.45 14.15
C ARG A 114 28.19 6.27 13.34
N MET A 115 27.39 5.79 12.39
CA MET A 115 27.79 4.78 11.41
C MET A 115 27.28 5.17 10.01
N SER A 116 27.90 4.64 8.97
CA SER A 116 27.41 4.84 7.60
C SER A 116 26.11 4.08 7.35
N GLN A 117 25.31 4.55 6.38
CA GLN A 117 24.06 3.87 5.99
C GLN A 117 24.29 2.41 5.59
N ARG A 118 25.41 2.11 4.92
CA ARG A 118 25.80 0.75 4.56
C ARG A 118 26.07 -0.14 5.77
N GLN A 119 26.71 0.39 6.82
CA GLN A 119 27.00 -0.38 8.03
C GLN A 119 25.71 -0.69 8.80
N PHE A 120 24.79 0.27 8.95
CA PHE A 120 23.48 0.02 9.55
C PHE A 120 22.64 -0.97 8.75
N ALA A 121 22.66 -0.84 7.41
CA ALA A 121 21.97 -1.75 6.51
C ALA A 121 22.44 -3.20 6.69
N ALA A 122 23.75 -3.41 6.76
CA ALA A 122 24.35 -4.71 7.03
C ALA A 122 24.00 -5.23 8.44
N LEU A 123 24.08 -4.37 9.46
CA LEU A 123 23.81 -4.73 10.86
C LEU A 123 22.37 -5.24 11.06
N TYR A 124 21.38 -4.57 10.45
CA TYR A 124 19.97 -4.88 10.64
C TYR A 124 19.33 -5.67 9.50
N GLY A 125 20.11 -6.09 8.49
CA GLY A 125 19.60 -6.86 7.36
C GLY A 125 18.56 -6.12 6.51
N VAL A 126 18.73 -4.79 6.38
CA VAL A 126 17.87 -3.89 5.60
C VAL A 126 18.63 -3.23 4.46
N VAL A 127 17.92 -2.60 3.53
CA VAL A 127 18.54 -1.81 2.45
C VAL A 127 18.95 -0.42 2.94
N GLN A 128 19.97 0.20 2.33
CA GLN A 128 20.48 1.52 2.72
C GLN A 128 19.40 2.63 2.69
N THR A 129 18.47 2.53 1.73
CA THR A 129 17.32 3.46 1.63
C THR A 129 16.38 3.38 2.83
N ALA A 130 16.24 2.22 3.47
CA ALA A 130 15.44 2.09 4.69
C ALA A 130 16.12 2.83 5.86
N VAL A 131 17.45 2.74 5.97
CA VAL A 131 18.24 3.49 6.96
C VAL A 131 18.08 4.99 6.73
N GLN A 132 18.19 5.45 5.48
CA GLN A 132 17.99 6.85 5.12
C GLN A 132 16.58 7.35 5.50
N GLN A 133 15.53 6.55 5.27
CA GLN A 133 14.16 6.89 5.64
C GLN A 133 13.96 7.02 7.15
N VAL A 134 14.63 6.19 7.94
CA VAL A 134 14.65 6.30 9.41
C VAL A 134 15.37 7.57 9.88
N GLN A 135 16.54 7.86 9.29
CA GLN A 135 17.33 9.06 9.60
C GLN A 135 16.59 10.36 9.23
N THR A 136 15.88 10.36 8.10
CA THR A 136 15.10 11.51 7.59
C THR A 136 13.68 11.56 8.14
N ARG A 137 13.32 10.69 9.08
CA ARG A 137 11.98 10.60 9.70
C ARG A 137 10.82 10.44 8.71
N ARG A 138 11.09 9.92 7.49
CA ARG A 138 10.04 9.51 6.54
C ARG A 138 9.32 8.24 6.99
N THR A 139 9.94 7.49 7.89
CA THR A 139 9.39 6.31 8.58
C THR A 139 9.71 6.41 10.06
N TRP A 140 8.89 5.81 10.92
CA TRP A 140 9.04 5.87 12.38
C TRP A 140 9.06 7.32 12.90
N ASP A 141 8.24 8.18 12.30
CA ASP A 141 8.09 9.59 12.68
C ASP A 141 7.66 9.81 14.14
N HIS A 142 6.92 8.85 14.70
CA HIS A 142 6.48 8.81 16.10
C HIS A 142 7.57 8.48 17.13
N VAL A 143 8.74 8.00 16.69
CA VAL A 143 9.94 7.77 17.52
C VAL A 143 10.85 8.98 17.39
#